data_AF-A0A7S2TLI4-F1
#
_entry.id   AF-A0A7S2TLI4-F1
#
_cell.length_a   1.000
_cell.length_b   1.000
_cell.length_c   1.000
_cell.angle_alpha   90.00
_cell.angle_beta   90.00
_cell.angle_gamma   90.00
#
_symmetry.space_group_name_H-M   'P 1'
#
loop_
_entity.id
_entity.type
_entity.pdbx_description
1 polymer ?
#
loop_
_entity_poly.entity_id
_entity_poly.type
_entity_poly.pdbx_seq_one_letter_code
_entity_poly.pdbx_strand_id
1 'polypeptide(L)'
;DLQPRADYYYQVKSAGSDWSEKLFFRSLYYSGETKFAIFGDMGVYAYNNMANLERDIASGKVDAVVHLGDHAYNIAEADGLRGDGYLNAFQRVISRVPWVPVLGNHEYYEGDEFHRYLNQTWGEALDSAKPHNA
;
A
#
# COMPACT_ATOMS: atom_id res chain seq x y z
N ASP A 1 11.84 8.04 -16.22
CA ASP A 1 11.14 8.98 -15.32
C ASP A 1 9.65 9.06 -15.62
N LEU A 2 8.83 9.21 -14.59
CA LEU A 2 7.38 9.37 -14.71
C LEU A 2 7.05 10.82 -15.07
N GLN A 3 6.18 11.02 -16.07
CA GLN A 3 5.60 12.30 -16.43
C GLN A 3 4.60 12.73 -15.36
N PRO A 4 4.49 14.02 -15.02
CA PRO A 4 3.56 14.46 -13.98
C PRO A 4 2.11 14.20 -14.37
N ARG A 5 1.32 13.70 -13.42
CA ARG A 5 -0.12 13.49 -13.54
C ARG A 5 -0.58 12.64 -14.74
N ALA A 6 0.24 11.70 -15.17
CA ALA A 6 -0.05 10.77 -16.24
C ALA A 6 -0.45 9.39 -15.69
N ASP A 7 -1.29 8.69 -16.44
CA ASP A 7 -1.67 7.30 -16.14
C ASP A 7 -0.58 6.35 -16.64
N TYR A 8 -0.11 5.49 -15.74
CA TYR A 8 0.89 4.46 -16.00
C TYR A 8 0.28 3.09 -15.77
N TYR A 9 0.42 2.21 -16.75
CA TYR A 9 -0.09 0.85 -16.67
C TYR A 9 1.04 -0.13 -16.39
N TYR A 10 0.78 -1.13 -15.56
CA TYR A 10 1.77 -2.10 -15.14
C TYR A 10 1.17 -3.49 -14.91
N GLN A 11 2.02 -4.50 -14.89
CA GLN A 11 1.71 -5.87 -14.49
C GLN A 11 2.87 -6.36 -13.63
N VAL A 12 2.56 -7.22 -12.66
CA VAL A 12 3.53 -7.81 -11.74
C VAL A 12 3.55 -9.32 -11.96
N LYS A 13 4.72 -9.93 -11.80
CA LYS A 13 4.86 -11.39 -11.74
C LYS A 13 5.97 -11.77 -10.79
N SER A 14 5.83 -12.94 -10.18
CA SER A 14 6.92 -13.63 -9.50
C SER A 14 7.60 -14.60 -10.47
N ALA A 15 8.79 -15.06 -10.12
CA ALA A 15 9.46 -16.10 -10.88
C ALA A 15 8.58 -17.38 -10.90
N GLY A 16 8.24 -17.86 -12.11
CA GLY A 16 7.42 -19.05 -12.28
C GLY A 16 5.91 -18.85 -12.10
N SER A 17 5.41 -17.61 -11.91
CA SER A 17 3.98 -17.31 -11.90
C SER A 17 3.50 -16.74 -13.23
N ASP A 18 2.18 -16.77 -13.45
CA ASP A 18 1.53 -15.97 -14.48
C ASP A 18 1.64 -14.47 -14.14
N TRP A 19 1.45 -13.64 -15.18
CA TRP A 19 1.31 -12.20 -15.00
C TRP A 19 0.01 -11.85 -14.28
N SER A 20 0.06 -10.82 -13.43
CA SER A 20 -1.14 -10.20 -12.87
C SER A 20 -2.05 -9.65 -13.97
N GLU A 21 -3.28 -9.31 -13.60
CA GLU A 21 -4.09 -8.40 -14.43
C GLU A 21 -3.36 -7.07 -14.66
N LYS A 22 -3.75 -6.35 -15.72
CA LYS A 22 -3.20 -5.03 -16.04
C LYS A 22 -3.75 -4.01 -15.05
N LEU A 23 -2.88 -3.51 -14.19
CA LEU A 23 -3.16 -2.46 -13.22
C LEU A 23 -2.71 -1.11 -13.77
N PHE A 24 -3.10 -0.03 -13.10
CA PHE A 24 -2.62 1.31 -13.42
C PHE A 24 -2.61 2.19 -12.18
N PHE A 25 -1.67 3.14 -12.16
CA PHE A 25 -1.63 4.22 -11.20
C PHE A 25 -1.47 5.57 -11.92
N ARG A 26 -1.86 6.66 -11.25
CA ARG A 26 -1.58 8.01 -11.73
C ARG A 26 -0.41 8.60 -10.96
N SER A 27 0.60 9.08 -11.69
CA SER A 27 1.74 9.76 -11.07
C SER A 27 1.31 11.05 -10.36
N LEU A 28 2.12 11.50 -9.40
CA LEU A 28 1.87 12.73 -8.66
C LEU A 28 2.17 13.97 -9.50
N TYR A 29 1.77 15.13 -8.99
CA TYR A 29 2.12 16.42 -9.56
C TYR A 29 3.62 16.69 -9.34
N TYR A 30 4.27 17.28 -10.34
CA TYR A 30 5.60 17.85 -10.18
C TYR A 30 5.57 19.19 -9.43
N SER A 31 4.49 19.95 -9.64
CA SER A 31 4.21 21.22 -8.99
C SER A 31 2.69 21.39 -8.85
N GLY A 32 2.24 21.97 -7.74
CA GLY A 32 0.82 22.17 -7.44
C GLY A 32 0.38 21.43 -6.18
N GLU A 33 -0.92 21.44 -5.92
CA GLU A 33 -1.53 20.79 -4.76
C GLU A 33 -1.57 19.27 -4.96
N THR A 34 -1.10 18.53 -3.95
CA THR A 34 -1.29 17.06 -3.85
C THR A 34 -2.17 16.78 -2.64
N LYS A 35 -3.25 16.02 -2.83
CA LYS A 35 -4.26 15.77 -1.79
C LYS A 35 -4.04 14.40 -1.18
N PHE A 36 -3.73 14.38 0.12
CA PHE A 36 -3.50 13.14 0.86
C PHE A 36 -4.75 12.71 1.62
N ALA A 37 -5.10 11.43 1.53
CA ALA A 37 -5.96 10.79 2.53
C ALA A 37 -5.08 10.25 3.66
N ILE A 38 -5.33 10.70 4.89
CA ILE A 38 -4.58 10.30 6.08
C ILE A 38 -5.55 9.73 7.10
N PHE A 39 -5.37 8.47 7.48
CA PHE A 39 -6.22 7.74 8.42
C PHE A 39 -5.49 6.53 8.99
N GLY A 40 -5.96 5.98 10.11
CA GLY A 40 -5.57 4.65 10.61
C GLY A 40 -6.78 3.72 10.64
N ASP A 41 -6.63 2.52 11.20
CA ASP A 41 -7.76 1.75 11.73
C ASP A 41 -8.81 1.30 10.68
N MET A 42 -8.37 1.01 9.45
CA MET A 42 -9.30 0.70 8.35
C MET A 42 -9.98 -0.66 8.52
N GLY A 43 -9.21 -1.73 8.78
CA GLY A 43 -9.70 -3.11 8.83
C GLY A 43 -10.36 -3.62 7.54
N VAL A 44 -10.80 -4.88 7.56
CA VAL A 44 -11.79 -5.42 6.61
C VAL A 44 -13.01 -5.87 7.37
N TYR A 45 -13.97 -4.96 7.45
CA TYR A 45 -15.25 -5.17 8.12
C TYR A 45 -16.38 -4.66 7.22
N ALA A 46 -17.61 -5.11 7.48
CA ALA A 46 -18.78 -4.73 6.68
C ALA A 46 -19.00 -3.22 6.57
N TYR A 47 -18.55 -2.45 7.57
CA TYR A 47 -18.77 -1.00 7.68
C TYR A 47 -17.46 -0.20 7.70
N ASN A 48 -16.53 -0.50 6.79
CA ASN A 48 -15.30 0.29 6.64
C ASN A 48 -15.44 1.40 5.56
N ASN A 49 -14.42 2.26 5.47
CA ASN A 49 -14.39 3.39 4.55
C ASN A 49 -13.69 3.10 3.22
N MET A 50 -13.35 1.83 2.93
CA MET A 50 -12.54 1.46 1.78
C MET A 50 -13.21 1.82 0.44
N ALA A 51 -14.53 1.61 0.33
CA ALA A 51 -15.30 1.99 -0.86
C ALA A 51 -15.43 3.52 -1.02
N ASN A 52 -15.41 4.28 0.08
CA ASN A 52 -15.42 5.75 0.03
C ASN A 52 -14.08 6.24 -0.54
N LEU A 53 -12.97 5.73 -0.01
CA LEU A 53 -11.63 6.05 -0.45
C LEU A 53 -11.40 5.69 -1.93
N GLU A 54 -11.89 4.52 -2.36
CA GLU A 54 -11.84 4.12 -3.77
C GLU A 54 -12.53 5.14 -4.69
N ARG A 55 -13.72 5.63 -4.32
CA ARG A 55 -14.43 6.66 -5.08
C ARG A 55 -13.70 8.00 -5.08
N ASP A 56 -13.10 8.39 -3.95
CA ASP A 56 -12.36 9.64 -3.85
C ASP A 56 -11.09 9.61 -4.70
N ILE A 57 -10.38 8.47 -4.75
CA ILE A 57 -9.26 8.26 -5.68
C ILE A 57 -9.74 8.31 -7.13
N ALA A 58 -10.80 7.57 -7.46
CA ALA A 58 -11.33 7.54 -8.84
C ALA A 58 -11.76 8.92 -9.35
N SER A 59 -12.26 9.79 -8.45
CA SER A 59 -12.66 11.16 -8.77
C SER A 59 -11.53 12.18 -8.73
N GLY A 60 -10.31 11.80 -8.34
CA GLY A 60 -9.17 12.72 -8.20
C GLY A 60 -9.25 13.66 -6.99
N LYS A 61 -10.07 13.31 -5.99
CA LYS A 61 -10.08 13.99 -4.68
C LYS A 61 -8.92 13.57 -3.79
N VAL A 62 -8.39 12.37 -4.01
CA VAL A 62 -7.23 11.81 -3.29
C VAL A 62 -6.18 11.41 -4.32
N ASP A 63 -4.95 11.88 -4.10
CA ASP A 63 -3.79 11.66 -4.96
C ASP A 63 -2.79 10.67 -4.35
N ALA A 64 -2.79 10.54 -3.02
CA ALA A 64 -1.94 9.61 -2.28
C ALA A 64 -2.56 9.27 -0.92
N VAL A 65 -2.12 8.16 -0.33
CA VAL A 65 -2.62 7.66 0.96
C VAL A 65 -1.47 7.52 1.95
N VAL A 66 -1.67 8.00 3.19
CA VAL A 66 -0.84 7.67 4.35
C VAL A 66 -1.71 6.91 5.35
N HIS A 67 -1.41 5.64 5.59
CA HIS A 67 -2.18 4.77 6.47
C HIS A 67 -1.45 4.59 7.80
N LEU A 68 -1.97 5.18 8.87
CA LEU A 68 -1.35 5.36 10.19
C LEU A 68 -1.45 4.13 11.11
N GLY A 69 -1.25 2.92 10.57
CA GLY A 69 -1.30 1.68 11.34
C GLY A 69 -2.70 1.09 11.49
N ASP A 70 -2.74 -0.08 12.15
CA ASP A 70 -3.93 -0.89 12.40
C ASP A 70 -4.67 -1.20 11.09
N HIS A 71 -3.95 -1.87 10.20
CA HIS A 71 -4.38 -2.14 8.83
C HIS A 71 -5.43 -3.25 8.84
N ALA A 72 -4.98 -4.47 9.11
CA ALA A 72 -5.85 -5.65 9.12
C ALA A 72 -6.42 -5.96 10.52
N TYR A 73 -5.93 -5.31 11.59
CA TYR A 73 -6.09 -5.72 12.99
C TYR A 73 -5.64 -7.18 13.22
N ASN A 74 -4.37 -7.39 13.58
CA ASN A 74 -3.72 -8.70 13.70
C ASN A 74 -3.35 -9.30 12.35
N ILE A 75 -2.41 -8.66 11.64
CA ILE A 75 -2.12 -9.03 10.25
C ILE A 75 -1.56 -10.45 10.06
N ALA A 76 -0.89 -10.99 11.09
CA ALA A 76 -0.32 -12.33 11.11
C ALA A 76 -1.33 -13.43 11.50
N GLU A 77 -2.55 -13.06 11.93
CA GLU A 77 -3.57 -14.01 12.37
C GLU A 77 -3.89 -15.05 11.28
N ALA A 78 -4.10 -16.30 11.72
CA ALA A 78 -4.38 -17.45 10.86
C ALA A 78 -3.30 -17.67 9.80
N ASP A 79 -2.03 -17.69 10.23
CA ASP A 79 -0.87 -17.87 9.35
C ASP A 79 -0.81 -16.82 8.22
N GLY A 80 -1.21 -15.59 8.56
CA GLY A 80 -1.25 -14.46 7.63
C GLY A 80 -2.42 -14.44 6.64
N LEU A 81 -3.33 -15.41 6.66
CA LEU A 81 -4.52 -15.40 5.80
C LEU A 81 -5.40 -14.17 6.02
N ARG A 82 -5.40 -13.63 7.24
CA ARG A 82 -6.06 -12.36 7.55
C ARG A 82 -5.47 -11.19 6.77
N GLY A 83 -4.14 -11.07 6.78
CA GLY A 83 -3.43 -10.05 6.02
C GLY A 83 -3.66 -10.21 4.51
N ASP A 84 -3.73 -11.44 4.00
CA ASP A 84 -4.02 -11.72 2.59
C ASP A 84 -5.41 -11.22 2.22
N GLY A 85 -6.42 -11.56 3.03
CA GLY A 85 -7.79 -11.08 2.86
C GLY A 85 -7.87 -9.55 2.86
N TYR A 86 -7.15 -8.89 3.78
CA TYR A 86 -7.10 -7.44 3.84
C TYR A 86 -6.50 -6.81 2.59
N LEU A 87 -5.31 -7.25 2.17
CA LEU A 87 -4.63 -6.68 1.00
C LEU A 87 -5.36 -7.00 -0.30
N ASN A 88 -5.98 -8.17 -0.42
CA ASN A 88 -6.84 -8.52 -1.56
C ASN A 88 -8.03 -7.56 -1.67
N ALA A 89 -8.69 -7.26 -0.54
CA ALA A 89 -9.78 -6.28 -0.52
C ALA A 89 -9.27 -4.87 -0.85
N PHE A 90 -8.11 -4.49 -0.31
CA PHE A 90 -7.57 -3.14 -0.41
C PHE A 90 -6.85 -2.83 -1.72
N GLN A 91 -6.47 -3.86 -2.49
CA GLN A 91 -5.80 -3.74 -3.78
C GLN A 91 -6.49 -2.74 -4.73
N ARG A 92 -7.82 -2.69 -4.74
CA ARG A 92 -8.60 -1.76 -5.59
C ARG A 92 -8.32 -0.28 -5.30
N VAL A 93 -7.81 0.02 -4.11
CA VAL A 93 -7.38 1.34 -3.66
C VAL A 93 -5.87 1.51 -3.90
N ILE A 94 -5.07 0.65 -3.29
CA ILE A 94 -3.60 0.85 -3.19
C ILE A 94 -2.83 0.57 -4.47
N SER A 95 -3.44 -0.06 -5.47
CA SER A 95 -2.83 -0.20 -6.81
C SER A 95 -2.88 1.08 -7.65
N ARG A 96 -3.70 2.07 -7.27
CA ARG A 96 -4.03 3.23 -8.12
C ARG A 96 -3.30 4.52 -7.77
N VAL A 97 -2.82 4.62 -6.53
CA VAL A 97 -2.14 5.81 -5.99
C VAL A 97 -1.02 5.37 -5.05
N PRO A 98 0.02 6.20 -4.84
CA PRO A 98 1.02 5.93 -3.82
C PRO A 98 0.38 5.71 -2.46
N TRP A 99 0.79 4.64 -1.78
CA TRP A 99 0.33 4.26 -0.45
C TRP A 99 1.53 4.11 0.48
N VAL A 100 1.53 4.86 1.57
CA VAL A 100 2.56 4.83 2.60
C VAL A 100 1.98 4.17 3.86
N PRO A 101 2.32 2.91 4.15
CA PRO A 101 1.94 2.27 5.40
C PRO A 101 2.85 2.71 6.55
N VAL A 102 2.25 3.16 7.64
CA VAL A 102 2.87 3.25 8.97
C VAL A 102 2.39 2.06 9.77
N LEU A 103 3.23 1.53 10.67
CA LEU A 103 2.93 0.36 11.47
C LEU A 103 2.33 0.75 12.83
N GLY A 104 1.20 0.16 13.17
CA GLY A 104 0.52 0.29 14.46
C GLY A 104 0.80 -0.91 15.38
N ASN A 105 0.15 -0.93 16.54
CA ASN A 105 0.32 -2.03 17.49
C ASN A 105 -0.27 -3.35 16.99
N HIS A 106 -1.32 -3.31 16.16
CA HIS A 106 -1.90 -4.54 15.59
C HIS A 106 -1.06 -5.19 14.48
N GLU A 107 0.00 -4.51 14.02
CA GLU A 107 1.01 -5.10 13.14
C GLU A 107 2.12 -5.84 13.92
N TYR A 108 2.19 -5.63 15.24
CA TYR A 108 3.00 -6.43 16.15
C TYR A 108 2.11 -7.48 16.82
N TYR A 109 1.80 -8.55 16.10
CA TYR A 109 0.89 -9.59 16.58
C TYR A 109 1.51 -10.98 16.46
N GLU A 110 1.20 -11.88 17.40
CA GLU A 110 1.65 -13.29 17.40
C GLU A 110 3.16 -13.52 17.23
N GLY A 111 3.99 -12.54 17.62
CA GLY A 111 5.44 -12.65 17.45
C GLY A 111 5.91 -12.48 16.01
N ASP A 112 5.08 -11.97 15.09
CA ASP A 112 5.48 -11.61 13.72
C ASP A 112 6.54 -10.51 13.71
N GLU A 113 6.69 -9.71 14.78
CA GLU A 113 7.71 -8.65 14.87
C GLU A 113 7.80 -7.75 13.62
N PHE A 114 6.67 -7.49 12.98
CA PHE A 114 6.53 -6.73 11.72
C PHE A 114 7.13 -7.41 10.47
N HIS A 115 7.56 -8.68 10.55
CA HIS A 115 8.17 -9.42 9.44
C HIS A 115 7.33 -9.37 8.17
N ARG A 116 5.99 -9.38 8.28
CA ARG A 116 5.12 -9.29 7.11
C ARG A 116 5.30 -7.98 6.32
N TYR A 117 5.36 -6.83 6.99
CA TYR A 117 5.59 -5.54 6.32
C TYR A 117 7.05 -5.34 5.90
N LEU A 118 8.00 -5.84 6.70
CA LEU A 118 9.41 -5.81 6.33
C LEU A 118 9.67 -6.61 5.06
N ASN A 119 9.08 -7.80 4.91
CA ASN A 119 9.23 -8.63 3.71
C ASN A 119 8.57 -8.01 2.46
N GLN A 120 7.53 -7.19 2.61
CA GLN A 120 6.91 -6.47 1.48
C GLN A 120 7.81 -5.36 0.93
N THR A 121 8.69 -4.80 1.75
CA THR A 121 9.62 -3.72 1.38
C THR A 121 11.06 -4.23 1.19
N TRP A 122 11.29 -5.53 1.42
CA TRP A 122 12.59 -6.17 1.33
C TRP A 122 13.08 -6.19 -0.11
N GLY A 123 13.98 -5.26 -0.43
CA GLY A 123 14.55 -5.07 -1.77
C GLY A 123 14.47 -3.64 -2.29
N GLU A 124 13.57 -2.79 -1.73
CA GLU A 124 13.42 -1.37 -2.10
C GLU A 124 13.97 -0.42 -1.01
N ALA A 125 13.96 -0.85 0.26
CA ALA A 125 14.38 -0.02 1.40
C ALA A 125 15.89 -0.10 1.74
N LEU A 126 16.61 -1.05 1.15
CA LEU A 126 18.07 -1.13 1.24
C LEU A 126 18.64 -0.76 -0.11
N ASP A 127 18.77 0.54 -0.36
CA ASP A 127 19.65 0.99 -1.42
C ASP A 127 21.02 0.35 -1.18
N SER A 128 21.58 -0.26 -2.22
CA SER A 128 22.97 -0.73 -2.27
C SER A 128 24.00 0.41 -2.15
N ALA A 129 23.56 1.62 -1.77
CA ALA A 129 24.42 2.74 -1.44
C ALA A 129 25.38 2.34 -0.31
N LYS A 130 26.65 2.20 -0.72
CA LYS A 130 27.80 2.07 0.16
C LYS A 130 27.68 3.07 1.31
N PRO A 131 28.01 2.69 2.56
CA PRO A 131 28.09 3.65 3.64
C PRO A 131 29.11 4.72 3.24
N HIS A 132 28.64 5.96 3.09
CA HIS A 132 29.51 7.11 3.08
C HIS A 132 30.06 7.23 4.51
N ASN A 133 31.34 6.87 4.66
CA ASN A 133 32.07 7.05 5.91
C ASN A 133 31.97 8.51 6.35
N ALA A 134 31.68 8.69 7.64
CA ALA A 134 31.85 9.95 8.36
C ALA A 134 33.33 10.38 8.38
#